data_AF-A0A956W908-F1
#
_entry.id   AF-A0A956W908-F1
#
_cell.length_a   1.000
_cell.length_b   1.000
_cell.length_c   1.000
_cell.angle_alpha   90.00
_cell.angle_beta   90.00
_cell.angle_gamma   90.00
#
_symmetry.space_group_name_H-M   'P 1'
#
loop_
_entity.id
_entity.type
_entity.pdbx_description
1 polymer ?
#
loop_
_entity_poly.entity_id
_entity_poly.type
_entity_poly.pdbx_seq_one_letter_code
_entity_poly.pdbx_strand_id
1 'polypeptide(L)'
;MGDLRRDELVELGRDSWRRMIGSFRRTPGLFLLSLLLAVSLWVFVTDTENPTVVDYFPQPIQVEAVNVRESLGVANQLPTINVRVSAPTDQWEDL
;
A
#
# COMPACT_ATOMS: atom_id res chain seq x y z
N MET A 1 -10.33 -28.95 28.60
CA MET A 1 -11.55 -28.33 28.00
C MET A 1 -11.13 -27.29 26.95
N GLY A 2 -10.58 -27.71 25.81
CA GLY A 2 -10.04 -26.79 24.79
C GLY A 2 -10.10 -27.33 23.35
N ASP A 3 -10.06 -28.65 23.17
CA ASP A 3 -10.19 -29.29 21.85
C ASP A 3 -11.61 -29.21 21.27
N LEU A 4 -12.63 -29.44 22.10
CA LEU A 4 -14.03 -29.49 21.65
C LEU A 4 -14.51 -28.22 20.92
N ARG A 5 -13.93 -27.04 21.21
CA ARG A 5 -14.27 -25.80 20.48
C ARG A 5 -13.59 -25.69 19.12
N ARG A 6 -12.40 -26.27 18.93
CA ARG A 6 -11.65 -26.13 17.68
C ARG A 6 -12.27 -26.96 16.58
N ASP A 7 -12.70 -28.18 16.91
CA ASP A 7 -13.31 -29.10 15.96
C ASP A 7 -14.69 -28.61 15.50
N GLU A 8 -15.52 -28.10 16.42
CA GLU A 8 -16.81 -27.48 16.11
C GLU A 8 -16.66 -26.22 15.23
N LEU A 9 -15.65 -25.37 15.50
CA LEU A 9 -15.37 -24.19 14.68
C LEU A 9 -14.91 -24.57 13.27
N VAL A 10 -14.13 -25.65 13.13
CA VAL A 10 -13.66 -26.14 11.84
C VAL A 10 -14.81 -26.76 11.03
N GLU A 11 -15.73 -27.48 11.66
CA GLU A 11 -16.93 -28.02 11.00
C GLU A 11 -17.88 -26.91 10.56
N LEU A 12 -18.13 -25.92 11.41
CA LEU A 12 -18.93 -24.73 11.06
C LEU A 12 -18.32 -23.96 9.88
N GLY A 13 -17.00 -23.78 9.87
CA GLY A 13 -16.29 -23.11 8.78
C GLY A 13 -16.42 -23.87 7.46
N ARG A 14 -16.25 -25.20 7.49
CA ARG A 14 -16.29 -26.05 6.29
C ARG A 14 -17.67 -26.10 5.66
N ASP A 15 -18.73 -26.19 6.46
CA ASP A 15 -20.11 -26.25 5.98
C ASP A 15 -20.65 -24.91 5.47
N SER A 16 -20.16 -23.82 6.06
CA SER A 16 -20.45 -22.46 5.58
C SER A 16 -19.74 -22.20 4.24
N TRP A 17 -18.48 -22.63 4.11
CA TRP A 17 -17.68 -22.48 2.90
C TRP A 17 -18.25 -23.25 1.70
N ARG A 18 -18.70 -24.50 1.90
CA ARG A 18 -19.34 -25.30 0.84
C ARG A 18 -20.61 -24.66 0.31
N ARG A 19 -21.45 -24.09 1.19
CA ARG A 19 -22.69 -23.40 0.80
C ARG A 19 -22.40 -22.10 0.04
N MET A 20 -21.40 -21.33 0.48
CA MET A 20 -20.97 -20.12 -0.24
C MET A 20 -20.45 -20.44 -1.66
N ILE A 21 -19.60 -21.46 -1.80
CA ILE A 21 -19.10 -21.89 -3.13
C ILE A 21 -20.23 -22.44 -4.01
N GLY A 22 -21.19 -23.16 -3.43
CA GLY A 22 -22.36 -23.67 -4.15
C GLY A 22 -23.25 -22.55 -4.71
N SER A 23 -23.46 -21.48 -3.94
CA SER A 23 -24.22 -20.30 -4.39
C SER A 23 -23.50 -19.50 -5.47
N PHE A 24 -22.17 -19.41 -5.43
CA PHE A 24 -21.36 -18.78 -6.49
C PHE A 24 -21.57 -19.42 -7.86
N ARG A 25 -21.75 -20.75 -7.92
CA ARG A 25 -22.00 -21.49 -9.16
C ARG A 25 -23.42 -21.29 -9.72
N ARG A 26 -24.36 -20.82 -8.90
CA ARG A 26 -25.77 -20.66 -9.29
C ARG A 26 -26.03 -19.35 -10.02
N THR A 27 -25.22 -18.33 -9.78
CA THR A 27 -25.31 -16.99 -10.41
C THR A 27 -23.93 -16.42 -10.75
N PRO A 28 -23.24 -17.00 -11.76
CA PRO A 28 -21.90 -16.54 -12.16
C PRO A 28 -21.92 -15.09 -12.69
N GLY A 29 -23.01 -14.67 -13.34
CA GLY A 29 -23.13 -13.32 -13.88
C GLY A 29 -23.15 -12.22 -12.80
N LEU A 30 -23.84 -12.45 -11.68
CA LEU A 30 -23.86 -11.50 -10.56
C LEU A 30 -22.49 -11.41 -9.89
N PHE A 31 -21.82 -12.54 -9.72
CA PHE A 31 -20.45 -12.53 -9.18
C PHE A 31 -19.52 -11.73 -10.08
N LEU A 32 -19.50 -12.01 -11.40
CA LEU A 32 -18.69 -11.27 -12.35
C LEU A 32 -19.02 -9.78 -12.36
N LEU A 33 -20.30 -9.41 -12.35
CA LEU A 33 -20.73 -8.01 -12.29
C LEU A 33 -20.25 -7.32 -11.01
N SER A 34 -20.37 -7.98 -9.86
CA SER A 34 -19.91 -7.44 -8.58
C SER A 34 -18.39 -7.26 -8.53
N LEU A 35 -17.64 -8.22 -9.09
CA LEU A 35 -16.19 -8.16 -9.19
C LEU A 35 -15.75 -7.02 -10.11
N LEU A 36 -16.39 -6.90 -11.28
CA LEU A 36 -16.13 -5.80 -12.22
C LEU A 36 -16.41 -4.44 -11.60
N LEU A 37 -17.51 -4.31 -10.85
CA LEU A 37 -17.85 -3.07 -10.16
C LEU A 37 -16.82 -2.72 -9.08
N ALA A 38 -16.38 -3.71 -8.28
CA ALA A 38 -15.37 -3.52 -7.27
C ALA A 38 -14.02 -3.10 -7.87
N VAL A 39 -13.58 -3.76 -8.96
CA VAL A 39 -12.35 -3.40 -9.68
C VAL A 39 -12.48 -2.00 -10.29
N SER A 40 -13.61 -1.68 -10.91
CA SER A 40 -13.87 -0.36 -11.48
C SER A 40 -13.76 0.75 -10.43
N LEU A 41 -14.33 0.52 -9.24
CA LEU A 41 -14.25 1.48 -8.13
C LEU A 41 -12.82 1.61 -7.62
N TRP A 42 -12.11 0.50 -7.45
CA TRP A 42 -10.72 0.49 -6.99
C TRP A 42 -9.80 1.24 -7.94
N VAL A 43 -9.89 0.97 -9.25
CA VAL A 43 -9.14 1.70 -10.29
C VAL A 43 -9.50 3.18 -10.25
N PHE A 44 -10.79 3.52 -10.23
CA PHE A 44 -11.22 4.91 -10.23
C PHE A 44 -10.67 5.70 -9.03
N VAL A 45 -10.76 5.16 -7.82
CA VAL A 45 -10.23 5.81 -6.60
C VAL A 45 -8.70 5.93 -6.65
N THR A 46 -8.01 4.86 -7.08
CA THR A 46 -6.54 4.85 -7.11
C THR A 46 -5.99 5.83 -8.14
N ASP A 47 -6.56 5.85 -9.35
CA ASP A 47 -6.05 6.67 -10.45
C ASP A 47 -6.59 8.11 -10.42
N THR A 48 -7.82 8.34 -9.91
CA THR A 48 -8.46 9.66 -9.93
C THR A 48 -8.23 10.45 -8.63
N GLU A 49 -8.27 9.79 -7.46
CA GLU A 49 -8.15 10.49 -6.18
C GLU A 49 -6.70 10.53 -5.66
N ASN A 50 -5.86 9.55 -5.99
CA ASN A 50 -4.48 9.49 -5.49
C ASN A 50 -3.46 9.14 -6.58
N PRO A 51 -3.36 9.92 -7.68
CA PRO A 51 -2.35 9.67 -8.69
C PRO A 51 -0.95 9.73 -8.07
N THR A 52 -0.06 8.83 -8.48
CA THR A 52 1.33 8.84 -8.04
C THR A 52 2.09 9.93 -8.80
N VAL A 53 2.58 10.93 -8.07
CA VAL A 53 3.41 12.01 -8.61
C VAL A 53 4.88 11.62 -8.53
N VAL A 54 5.61 11.84 -9.62
CA VAL A 54 7.06 11.60 -9.69
C VAL A 54 7.77 12.87 -10.13
N ASP A 55 8.28 13.63 -9.17
CA ASP A 55 8.96 14.90 -9.43
C ASP A 55 10.19 15.10 -8.52
N TYR A 56 10.89 16.21 -8.71
CA TYR A 56 11.95 16.64 -7.80
C TYR A 56 11.34 17.14 -6.48
N PHE A 57 11.96 16.74 -5.38
CA PHE A 57 11.61 17.23 -4.06
C PHE A 57 11.74 18.77 -4.03
N PRO A 58 10.74 19.51 -3.52
CA PRO A 58 10.60 20.95 -3.73
C PRO A 58 11.73 21.78 -3.10
N GLN A 59 12.40 21.25 -2.07
CA GLN A 59 13.51 21.91 -1.39
C GLN A 59 14.82 21.15 -1.60
N PRO A 60 15.90 21.80 -2.03
CA PRO A 60 17.21 21.15 -2.13
C PRO A 60 17.65 20.56 -0.77
N ILE A 61 18.05 19.29 -0.74
CA ILE A 61 18.44 18.59 0.49
C ILE A 61 19.91 18.89 0.82
N GLN A 62 20.17 19.41 2.02
CA GLN A 62 21.52 19.66 2.52
C GLN A 62 22.17 18.34 2.96
N VAL A 63 23.38 18.10 2.48
CA VAL A 63 24.16 16.92 2.85
C VAL A 63 24.91 17.21 4.15
N GLU A 64 24.71 16.36 5.16
CA GLU A 64 25.41 16.42 6.43
C GLU A 64 26.46 15.31 6.52
N ALA A 65 27.69 15.66 6.91
CA ALA A 65 28.75 14.68 7.16
C ALA A 65 28.65 14.13 8.59
N VAL A 66 28.24 12.88 8.71
CA VAL A 66 28.21 12.15 9.99
C VAL A 66 29.51 11.36 10.21
N ASN A 67 29.88 11.11 11.47
CA ASN A 67 31.06 10.32 11.87
C ASN A 67 32.45 10.90 11.50
N VAL A 68 32.58 12.23 11.47
CA VAL A 68 33.90 12.86 11.33
C VAL A 68 34.64 12.75 12.67
N ARG A 69 35.83 12.12 12.67
CA ARG A 69 36.68 12.03 13.89
C ARG A 69 37.09 13.43 14.33
N GLU A 70 37.24 13.66 15.63
CA GLU A 70 37.61 14.96 16.22
C GLU A 70 38.89 15.58 15.62
N SER A 71 39.80 14.75 15.12
CA SER A 71 41.06 15.17 14.49
C SER A 71 40.94 15.45 12.97
N LEU A 72 39.74 15.36 12.39
CA LEU A 72 39.49 15.53 10.95
C LEU A 72 38.32 16.49 10.74
N GLY A 73 38.35 17.23 9.65
CA GLY A 73 37.27 18.13 9.24
C GLY A 73 36.95 17.96 7.77
N VAL A 74 35.72 18.26 7.37
CA VAL A 74 35.35 18.30 5.95
C VAL A 74 35.87 19.62 5.37
N ALA A 75 36.88 19.54 4.50
CA ALA A 75 37.55 20.72 3.96
C ALA A 75 36.70 21.50 2.94
N ASN A 76 35.72 20.85 2.32
CA ASN A 76 34.86 21.43 1.30
C ASN A 76 33.45 21.67 1.84
N GLN A 77 32.78 22.69 1.32
CA GLN A 77 31.35 22.86 1.54
C GLN A 77 30.60 21.72 0.85
N LEU A 78 29.73 21.04 1.60
CA LEU A 78 28.91 19.97 1.06
C LEU A 78 27.82 20.58 0.15
N PRO A 79 27.69 20.09 -1.10
CA PRO A 79 26.72 20.64 -2.03
C PRO A 79 25.30 20.22 -1.64
N THR A 80 24.34 21.06 -1.98
CA THR A 80 22.92 20.71 -1.91
C THR A 80 22.54 19.86 -3.12
N ILE A 81 21.73 18.82 -2.90
CA ILE A 81 21.34 17.88 -3.97
C ILE A 81 19.83 17.90 -4.22
N ASN A 82 19.45 17.65 -5.47
CA ASN A 82 18.06 17.44 -5.86
C ASN A 82 17.78 15.95 -5.90
N VAL A 83 16.71 15.52 -5.20
CA VAL A 83 16.29 14.12 -5.16
C VAL A 83 14.96 13.98 -5.88
N ARG A 84 14.85 12.93 -6.70
CA ARG A 84 13.58 12.58 -7.35
C ARG A 84 12.80 11.64 -6.44
N VAL A 85 11.60 12.04 -6.07
CA VAL A 85 10.74 11.29 -5.15
C VAL A 85 9.44 10.89 -5.86
N SER A 86 8.84 9.80 -5.39
CA SER A 86 7.58 9.28 -5.91
C SER A 86 6.63 9.14 -4.73
N ALA A 87 5.54 9.90 -4.72
CA ALA A 87 4.55 9.83 -3.67
C ALA A 87 3.13 10.06 -4.22
N PRO A 88 2.10 9.49 -3.58
CA PRO A 88 0.72 9.89 -3.79
C PRO A 88 0.53 11.41 -3.63
N THR A 89 -0.35 12.01 -4.45
CA THR A 89 -0.60 13.48 -4.43
C THR A 89 -1.01 14.02 -3.06
N ASP A 90 -1.80 13.27 -2.29
CA ASP A 90 -2.27 13.65 -0.95
C ASP A 90 -1.13 13.84 0.05
N GLN A 91 -0.05 13.06 -0.09
CA GLN A 91 1.16 13.20 0.75
C GLN A 91 2.18 14.17 0.16
N TRP A 92 2.04 14.54 -1.11
CA TRP A 92 2.99 15.42 -1.80
C TRP A 92 2.99 16.84 -1.22
N GLU A 93 1.85 17.32 -0.73
CA GLU A 93 1.74 18.65 -0.10
C GLU A 93 2.40 18.71 1.29
N ASP A 94 2.62 17.54 1.93
CA ASP A 94 3.21 17.40 3.26
C ASP A 94 4.73 17.08 3.22
N LEU A 95 5.33 17.01 2.02
CA LEU A 95 6.76 16.75 1.78
C LEU A 95 7.61 18.02 1.89
#